data_AF-A0A558J6X5-F1
#
_entry.id   AF-A0A558J6X5-F1
#
_cell.length_a   1.000
_cell.length_b   1.000
_cell.length_c   1.000
_cell.angle_alpha   90.00
_cell.angle_beta   90.00
_cell.angle_gamma   90.00
#
_symmetry.space_group_name_H-M   'P 1'
#
loop_
_entity.id
_entity.type
_entity.pdbx_description
1 polymer ?
#
loop_
_entity_poly.entity_id
_entity_poly.type
_entity_poly.pdbx_seq_one_letter_code
_entity_poly.pdbx_strand_id
1 'polypeptide(L)'
;MRQRDEFVEEMKARLDEWNADIDKLTAKARQASDEARVKYQEDIDRLKKRQAETQQRLDELQHASEAAWETVRQGMEDSWELMRKAFRDASSRFK
;
A
#
# COMPACT_ATOMS: atom_id res chain seq x y z
N MET A 1 9.91 -0.68 23.49
CA MET A 1 10.22 -1.49 22.30
C MET A 1 9.03 -2.32 21.83
N ARG A 2 8.40 -3.16 22.69
CA ARG A 2 7.23 -3.98 22.32
C ARG A 2 6.16 -3.28 21.46
N GLN A 3 5.72 -2.07 21.84
CA GLN A 3 4.73 -1.31 21.05
C GLN A 3 5.22 -0.91 19.64
N ARG A 4 6.53 -0.68 19.47
CA ARG A 4 7.12 -0.36 18.16
C ARG A 4 7.16 -1.58 17.27
N ASP A 5 7.58 -2.70 17.84
CA ASP A 5 7.64 -3.98 17.13
C ASP A 5 6.23 -4.44 16.72
N GLU A 6 5.24 -4.32 17.63
CA GLU A 6 3.83 -4.60 17.34
C GLU A 6 3.29 -3.72 16.19
N PHE A 7 3.60 -2.42 16.20
CA PHE A 7 3.20 -1.52 15.11
C PHE A 7 3.85 -1.89 13.78
N VAL A 8 5.15 -2.20 13.78
CA VAL A 8 5.87 -2.61 12.56
C VAL A 8 5.29 -3.89 11.98
N GLU A 9 5.03 -4.90 12.82
CA GLU A 9 4.42 -6.16 12.37
C GLU A 9 2.99 -5.96 11.87
N GLU A 10 2.19 -5.09 12.52
CA GLU A 10 0.87 -4.71 12.03
C GLU A 10 0.94 -4.09 10.63
N MET A 11 1.88 -3.17 10.40
CA MET A 11 2.07 -2.53 9.10
C MET A 11 2.57 -3.50 8.03
N LYS A 12 3.44 -4.46 8.38
CA LYS A 12 3.88 -5.53 7.46
C LYS A 12 2.71 -6.38 7.00
N ALA A 13 1.91 -6.89 7.95
CA ALA A 13 0.75 -7.73 7.63
C ALA A 13 -0.24 -7.00 6.71
N ARG A 14 -0.48 -5.74 7.01
CA ARG A 14 -1.29 -4.82 6.20
C ARG A 14 -0.76 -4.62 4.78
N LEU A 15 0.55 -4.48 4.62
CA LEU A 15 1.18 -4.35 3.31
C LEU A 15 1.08 -5.66 2.52
N ASP A 16 1.23 -6.81 3.18
CA ASP A 16 1.05 -8.13 2.55
C ASP A 16 -0.39 -8.36 2.06
N GLU A 17 -1.39 -7.97 2.84
CA GLU A 17 -2.80 -7.99 2.40
C GLU A 17 -2.99 -7.19 1.11
N TRP A 18 -2.32 -6.04 1.01
CA TRP A 18 -2.48 -5.16 -0.15
C TRP A 18 -1.74 -5.67 -1.37
N ASN A 19 -0.60 -6.35 -1.17
CA ASN A 19 0.08 -7.06 -2.25
C ASN A 19 -0.88 -8.07 -2.89
N ALA A 20 -1.55 -8.87 -2.04
CA ALA A 20 -2.52 -9.85 -2.50
C ALA A 20 -3.72 -9.19 -3.22
N ASP A 21 -4.20 -8.04 -2.74
CA ASP A 21 -5.32 -7.35 -3.38
C ASP A 21 -4.93 -6.67 -4.70
N ILE A 22 -3.73 -6.10 -4.81
CA ILE A 22 -3.19 -5.57 -6.08
C ILE A 22 -3.03 -6.72 -7.09
N ASP A 23 -2.60 -7.90 -6.65
CA ASP A 23 -2.49 -9.08 -7.51
C ASP A 23 -3.87 -9.55 -8.02
N LYS A 24 -4.90 -9.54 -7.17
CA LYS A 24 -6.28 -9.82 -7.58
C LYS A 24 -6.77 -8.82 -8.62
N LEU A 25 -6.55 -7.52 -8.41
CA LEU A 25 -6.91 -6.47 -9.37
C LEU A 25 -6.16 -6.64 -10.69
N THR A 26 -4.88 -7.01 -10.63
CA THR A 26 -4.05 -7.30 -11.81
C THR A 26 -4.59 -8.49 -12.59
N ALA A 27 -4.98 -9.58 -11.92
CA ALA A 27 -5.60 -10.73 -12.56
C ALA A 27 -6.94 -10.35 -13.22
N LYS A 28 -7.78 -9.56 -12.54
CA LYS A 28 -9.06 -9.08 -13.08
C LYS A 28 -8.87 -8.19 -14.31
N ALA A 29 -7.89 -7.28 -14.28
CA ALA A 29 -7.57 -6.42 -15.40
C ALA A 29 -7.11 -7.20 -16.65
N ARG A 30 -6.43 -8.34 -16.45
CA ARG A 30 -6.04 -9.22 -17.56
C ARG A 30 -7.25 -9.87 -18.25
N GLN A 31 -8.37 -10.04 -17.57
CA GLN A 31 -9.61 -10.61 -18.14
C GLN A 31 -10.55 -9.56 -18.73
N ALA A 32 -10.26 -8.27 -18.55
CA ALA A 32 -11.08 -7.18 -19.06
C ALA A 32 -10.87 -6.95 -20.58
N SER A 33 -11.78 -6.20 -21.20
CA SER A 33 -11.61 -5.72 -22.58
C SER A 33 -10.37 -4.83 -22.71
N ASP A 34 -9.86 -4.66 -23.93
CA ASP A 34 -8.63 -3.86 -24.16
C ASP A 34 -8.74 -2.41 -23.63
N GLU A 35 -9.89 -1.76 -23.85
CA GLU A 35 -10.15 -0.40 -23.35
C GLU A 35 -10.19 -0.34 -21.82
N ALA A 36 -10.79 -1.34 -21.17
CA ALA A 36 -10.87 -1.41 -19.72
C ALA A 36 -9.51 -1.78 -19.11
N ARG A 37 -8.76 -2.68 -19.75
CA ARG A 37 -7.42 -3.10 -19.35
C ARG A 37 -6.46 -1.92 -19.26
N VAL A 38 -6.47 -0.99 -20.22
CA VAL A 38 -5.62 0.21 -20.17
C VAL A 38 -5.92 1.04 -18.92
N LYS A 39 -7.19 1.36 -18.67
CA LYS A 39 -7.61 2.15 -17.49
C LYS A 39 -7.25 1.45 -16.17
N TYR A 40 -7.46 0.14 -16.11
CA TYR A 40 -7.11 -0.65 -14.94
C TYR A 40 -5.62 -0.74 -14.71
N GLN A 41 -4.82 -0.84 -15.77
CA GLN A 41 -3.36 -0.88 -15.66
C GLN A 41 -2.81 0.42 -15.05
N GLU A 42 -3.31 1.58 -15.47
CA GLU A 42 -2.91 2.87 -14.87
C GLU A 42 -3.22 2.94 -13.36
N ASP A 43 -4.38 2.43 -12.95
CA ASP A 43 -4.75 2.38 -11.54
C ASP A 43 -3.89 1.37 -10.75
N ILE A 44 -3.61 0.20 -11.33
CA ILE A 44 -2.73 -0.82 -10.73
C ILE A 44 -1.30 -0.28 -10.57
N ASP A 45 -0.76 0.42 -11.58
CA ASP A 45 0.59 0.97 -11.52
C ASP A 45 0.69 2.06 -10.43
N ARG A 46 -0.36 2.87 -10.28
CA ARG A 46 -0.46 3.83 -9.17
C ARG A 46 -0.48 3.12 -7.81
N LEU A 47 -1.20 2.00 -7.69
CA LEU A 47 -1.23 1.22 -6.44
C LEU A 47 0.15 0.61 -6.13
N LYS A 48 0.81 0.00 -7.12
CA LYS A 48 2.17 -0.57 -6.97
C LYS A 48 3.20 0.47 -6.56
N LYS A 49 3.13 1.67 -7.14
CA LYS A 49 4.02 2.77 -6.73
C LYS A 49 3.85 3.13 -5.26
N ARG A 50 2.60 3.27 -4.79
CA ARG A 50 2.33 3.60 -3.38
C ARG A 50 2.70 2.47 -2.43
N GLN A 51 2.51 1.22 -2.84
CA GLN A 51 2.97 0.04 -2.12
C GLN A 51 4.49 0.09 -1.92
N ALA A 52 5.26 0.36 -2.97
CA ALA A 52 6.71 0.49 -2.88
C ALA A 52 7.14 1.67 -1.97
N GLU A 53 6.47 2.83 -2.08
CA GLU A 53 6.71 3.97 -1.19
C GLU A 53 6.43 3.62 0.28
N THR A 54 5.39 2.83 0.53
CA THR A 54 5.01 2.41 1.90
C THR A 54 5.99 1.38 2.44
N GLN A 55 6.45 0.42 1.63
CA GLN A 55 7.52 -0.51 2.00
C GLN A 55 8.78 0.23 2.44
N GLN A 56 9.20 1.23 1.67
CA GLN A 56 10.39 2.02 2.01
C GLN A 56 10.21 2.73 3.35
N ARG A 57 9.04 3.33 3.62
CA ARG A 57 8.75 3.97 4.90
C ARG A 57 8.70 2.98 6.07
N LEU A 58 8.29 1.75 5.82
CA LEU A 58 8.27 0.69 6.84
C LEU A 58 9.68 0.29 7.22
N ASP A 59 10.56 0.18 6.23
CA ASP A 59 11.98 -0.09 6.43
C ASP A 59 12.63 1.07 7.20
N GLU A 60 12.33 2.33 6.84
CA GLU A 60 12.78 3.51 7.58
C GLU A 60 12.29 3.50 9.04
N LEU A 61 11.02 3.13 9.27
CA LEU A 61 10.44 3.05 10.61
C LEU A 61 11.12 1.98 11.47
N GLN A 62 11.45 0.83 10.89
CA GLN A 62 12.12 -0.27 11.58
C GLN A 62 13.55 0.12 12.02
N HIS A 63 14.21 1.00 11.28
CA HIS A 63 15.57 1.47 11.58
C HIS A 63 15.61 2.84 12.28
N ALA A 64 14.45 3.46 12.54
CA ALA A 64 14.37 4.77 13.17
C ALA A 64 14.87 4.74 14.62
N SER A 65 15.61 5.78 15.00
CA SER A 65 16.00 5.99 16.39
C SER A 65 14.77 6.31 17.25
N GLU A 66 14.88 6.15 18.57
CA GLU A 66 13.77 6.43 19.48
C GLU A 66 13.19 7.84 19.34
N ALA A 67 14.07 8.82 19.10
CA ALA A 67 13.71 10.23 18.94
C ALA A 67 13.01 10.52 17.60
N ALA A 68 13.30 9.75 16.55
CA ALA A 68 12.72 9.93 15.22
C ALA A 68 11.47 9.05 15.00
N TRP A 69 11.31 7.99 15.80
CA TRP A 69 10.32 6.94 15.55
C TRP A 69 8.89 7.47 15.43
N GLU A 70 8.48 8.39 16.30
CA GLU A 70 7.12 8.95 16.29
C GLU A 70 6.83 9.76 15.02
N THR A 71 7.80 10.52 14.52
CA THR A 71 7.68 11.28 13.27
C THR A 71 7.59 10.35 12.07
N VAL A 72 8.41 9.29 12.03
CA VAL A 72 8.36 8.31 10.94
C VAL A 72 7.04 7.51 10.99
N ARG A 73 6.55 7.18 12.19
CA ARG A 73 5.26 6.51 12.41
C ARG A 73 4.10 7.32 11.84
N GLN A 74 4.04 8.61 12.12
CA GLN A 74 3.01 9.49 11.55
C GLN A 74 3.06 9.53 10.02
N GLY A 75 4.26 9.63 9.44
CA GLY A 75 4.43 9.56 7.98
C GLY A 75 4.01 8.22 7.37
N MET A 76 4.15 7.13 8.12
CA MET A 76 3.62 5.81 7.75
C MET A 76 2.09 5.80 7.77
N GLU A 77 1.46 6.32 8.83
CA GLU A 77 -0.01 6.41 8.94
C GLU A 77 -0.63 7.25 7.82
N ASP A 78 0.00 8.38 7.47
CA ASP A 78 -0.44 9.20 6.34
C ASP A 78 -0.34 8.45 5.01
N SER A 79 0.77 7.74 4.80
CA SER A 79 0.98 6.93 3.60
C SER A 79 -0.05 5.81 3.49
N TRP A 80 -0.37 5.18 4.62
CA TRP A 80 -1.41 4.17 4.73
C TRP A 80 -2.78 4.71 4.31
N GLU A 81 -3.21 5.87 4.82
CA GLU A 81 -4.51 6.44 4.45
C GLU A 81 -4.58 6.85 2.98
N LEU A 82 -3.49 7.39 2.42
CA LEU A 82 -3.40 7.72 0.99
C LEU A 82 -3.52 6.47 0.11
N MET A 83 -2.83 5.40 0.52
CA MET A 83 -2.84 4.13 -0.18
C MET A 83 -4.27 3.54 -0.09
N ARG A 84 -4.95 3.63 1.06
CA ARG A 84 -6.32 3.10 1.28
C ARG A 84 -7.33 3.82 0.40
N LYS A 85 -7.18 5.14 0.27
CA LYS A 85 -7.96 5.95 -0.66
C LYS A 85 -7.75 5.50 -2.11
N ALA A 86 -6.49 5.35 -2.54
CA ALA A 86 -6.19 4.90 -3.90
C ALA A 86 -6.78 3.52 -4.21
N PHE A 87 -6.77 2.60 -3.23
CA PHE A 87 -7.36 1.26 -3.40
C PHE A 87 -8.88 1.32 -3.55
N ARG A 88 -9.57 2.11 -2.73
CA ARG A 88 -11.02 2.33 -2.86
C ARG A 88 -11.38 2.91 -4.23
N ASP A 89 -10.62 3.91 -4.68
CA ASP A 89 -10.84 4.57 -5.96
C ASP A 89 -10.65 3.57 -7.13
N ALA A 90 -9.57 2.78 -7.11
CA ALA A 90 -9.30 1.75 -8.10
C ALA A 90 -10.41 0.69 -8.09
N SER A 91 -10.71 0.10 -6.92
CA SER A 91 -11.72 -0.95 -6.77
C SER A 91 -13.11 -0.51 -7.23
N SER A 92 -13.46 0.77 -7.07
CA SER A 92 -14.75 1.31 -7.55
C SER A 92 -14.90 1.24 -9.08
N ARG A 93 -13.80 1.28 -9.83
CA ARG A 93 -13.76 1.20 -11.30
C ARG A 93 -13.84 -0.22 -11.83
N PHE A 94 -13.55 -1.21 -10.99
CA PHE A 94 -13.72 -2.63 -11.28
C PHE A 94 -15.14 -3.13 -10.99
N LYS A 95 -16.08 -2.27 -10.56
CA LYS A 95 -17.49 -2.61 -10.41
C LYS A 95 -18.19 -2.69 -11.76
#